data_AF-A0A377W7Z3-F1
#
_entry.id   AF-A0A377W7Z3-F1
#
_cell.length_a   1.000
_cell.length_b   1.000
_cell.length_c   1.000
_cell.angle_alpha   90.00
_cell.angle_beta   90.00
_cell.angle_gamma   90.00
#
_symmetry.space_group_name_H-M   'P 1'
#
loop_
_entity.id
_entity.type
_entity.pdbx_description
1 polymer ?
#
loop_
_entity_poly.entity_id
_entity_poly.type
_entity_poly.pdbx_seq_one_letter_code
_entity_poly.pdbx_strand_id
1 'polypeptide(L)'
;MVALGTLVSTFWILASNSWMQTPQGFIIENGHLIPQDWLAIIFNPSFPYRLFHMAIAAFLSSAMFVGASAAWHLLRGNDSPAIRKMLSMAMWMALLVAPIQAVVGDMHGLNTLEHQPAKIAAIEGHWENRPGEATLLLLFGLPDMEQERTRYGLEIPALGSLILTHSLHKQVPALKDFPKEDRPYSPAVFWSFRIMVGMGVLMIALGICSAWLRYRRRLYHSRPFQWFALCMGPAGLIALVAGWVTTEMGRQPWVIYGLLRTRDAVSLHSTLQMAISLLVFIVVYCAVFGVGYYYIFRLIKKGPQPVTELTSQTAGTPARPLSAAEPVRDEENAS
;
A
#
# COMPACT_ATOMS: atom_id res chain seq x y z
N MET A 1 -19.78 12.60 -5.52
CA MET A 1 -19.97 11.46 -6.44
C MET A 1 -18.67 10.73 -6.79
N VAL A 2 -17.60 11.40 -7.25
CA VAL A 2 -16.34 10.72 -7.67
C VAL A 2 -15.69 9.90 -6.55
N ALA A 3 -15.45 10.49 -5.37
CA ALA A 3 -14.84 9.77 -4.25
C ALA A 3 -15.65 8.55 -3.79
N LEU A 4 -16.98 8.67 -3.80
CA LEU A 4 -17.89 7.56 -3.49
C LEU A 4 -17.76 6.44 -4.53
N GLY A 5 -17.72 6.77 -5.82
CA GLY A 5 -17.50 5.80 -6.89
C GLY A 5 -16.16 5.06 -6.76
N THR A 6 -15.08 5.77 -6.40
CA THR A 6 -13.78 5.15 -6.12
C THR A 6 -13.82 4.18 -4.95
N LEU A 7 -14.53 4.52 -3.87
CA LEU A 7 -14.70 3.63 -2.72
C LEU A 7 -15.57 2.41 -3.04
N VAL A 8 -16.63 2.56 -3.85
CA VAL A 8 -17.45 1.44 -4.33
C VAL A 8 -16.63 0.50 -5.21
N SER A 9 -15.77 1.04 -6.10
CA SER A 9 -14.85 0.22 -6.89
C SER A 9 -13.87 -0.55 -5.99
N THR A 10 -13.28 0.14 -5.01
CA THR A 10 -12.37 -0.46 -4.01
C THR A 10 -13.06 -1.58 -3.23
N PHE A 11 -14.32 -1.39 -2.84
CA PHE A 11 -15.12 -2.40 -2.14
C PHE A 11 -15.21 -3.70 -2.94
N TRP A 12 -15.65 -3.63 -4.19
CA TRP A 12 -15.90 -4.85 -4.99
C TRP A 12 -14.62 -5.59 -5.37
N ILE A 13 -13.56 -4.86 -5.75
CA ILE A 13 -12.30 -5.52 -6.10
C ILE A 13 -11.66 -6.19 -4.87
N LEU A 14 -11.77 -5.56 -3.70
CA LEU A 14 -11.26 -6.17 -2.47
C LEU A 14 -12.16 -7.27 -1.92
N ALA A 15 -13.48 -7.24 -2.15
CA ALA A 15 -14.34 -8.36 -1.79
C ALA A 15 -13.86 -9.63 -2.52
N SER A 16 -13.66 -9.53 -3.84
CA SER A 16 -13.13 -10.62 -4.67
C SER A 16 -11.75 -11.10 -4.21
N ASN A 17 -10.79 -10.18 -4.08
CA ASN A 17 -9.44 -10.56 -3.68
C ASN A 17 -9.37 -11.07 -2.22
N SER A 18 -10.25 -10.63 -1.31
CA SER A 18 -10.32 -11.14 0.07
C SER A 18 -10.92 -12.53 0.14
N TRP A 19 -11.88 -12.83 -0.73
CA TRP A 19 -12.38 -14.19 -0.85
C TRP A 19 -11.28 -15.15 -1.30
N MET A 20 -10.37 -14.74 -2.19
CA MET A 20 -9.20 -15.56 -2.56
C MET A 20 -8.25 -15.83 -1.37
N GLN A 21 -8.25 -14.98 -0.34
CA GLN A 21 -7.45 -15.14 0.87
C GLN A 21 -8.18 -16.04 1.89
N THR A 22 -9.46 -15.81 2.14
CA THR A 22 -10.26 -16.54 3.12
C THR A 22 -11.57 -17.02 2.47
N PRO A 23 -11.52 -18.06 1.61
CA PRO A 23 -12.69 -18.48 0.83
C PRO A 23 -13.72 -19.15 1.73
N GLN A 24 -14.99 -18.75 1.59
CA GLN A 24 -16.14 -19.33 2.29
C GLN A 24 -17.43 -19.16 1.48
N GLY A 25 -18.53 -19.76 1.94
CA GLY A 25 -19.86 -19.60 1.33
C GLY A 25 -20.01 -20.29 -0.03
N PHE A 26 -19.22 -21.32 -0.30
CA PHE A 26 -19.24 -22.10 -1.55
C PHE A 26 -19.30 -23.60 -1.26
N ILE A 27 -19.70 -24.38 -2.27
CA ILE A 27 -19.53 -25.83 -2.32
C ILE A 27 -18.72 -26.22 -3.55
N ILE A 28 -18.14 -27.42 -3.53
CA ILE A 28 -17.43 -27.98 -4.68
C ILE A 28 -18.33 -29.05 -5.31
N GLU A 29 -18.79 -28.80 -6.54
CA GLU A 29 -19.52 -29.79 -7.34
C GLU A 29 -18.77 -30.02 -8.65
N ASN A 30 -18.46 -31.28 -8.97
CA ASN A 30 -17.75 -31.66 -10.20
C ASN A 30 -16.43 -30.90 -10.42
N GLY A 31 -15.72 -30.55 -9.34
CA GLY A 31 -14.48 -29.76 -9.42
C GLY A 31 -14.67 -28.26 -9.63
N HIS A 32 -15.91 -27.77 -9.65
CA HIS A 32 -16.24 -26.35 -9.76
C HIS A 32 -16.66 -25.77 -8.41
N LEU A 33 -16.21 -24.54 -8.13
CA LEU A 33 -16.61 -23.76 -6.96
C LEU A 33 -17.96 -23.10 -7.25
N ILE A 34 -19.02 -23.57 -6.60
CA ILE A 34 -20.38 -23.04 -6.77
C ILE A 34 -20.74 -22.19 -5.55
N PRO A 35 -21.10 -20.90 -5.75
CA PRO A 35 -21.49 -20.02 -4.65
C PRO A 35 -22.82 -20.46 -4.04
N GLN A 36 -22.88 -20.49 -2.71
CA GLN A 36 -24.08 -20.81 -1.92
C GLN A 36 -24.60 -19.61 -1.13
N ASP A 37 -23.68 -18.85 -0.52
CA ASP A 37 -24.01 -17.65 0.26
C ASP A 37 -23.16 -16.45 -0.19
N TRP A 38 -23.80 -15.56 -0.94
CA TRP A 38 -23.16 -14.35 -1.45
C TRP A 38 -22.73 -13.38 -0.35
N LEU A 39 -23.48 -13.29 0.76
CA LEU A 39 -23.09 -12.41 1.86
C LEU A 39 -21.85 -12.96 2.58
N ALA A 40 -21.78 -14.28 2.79
CA ALA A 40 -20.58 -14.91 3.32
C ALA A 40 -19.38 -14.77 2.38
N ILE A 41 -19.58 -14.87 1.06
CA ILE A 41 -18.52 -14.68 0.05
C ILE A 41 -17.98 -13.25 0.11
N ILE A 42 -18.86 -12.24 0.10
CA ILE A 42 -18.49 -10.82 0.09
C ILE A 42 -17.84 -10.43 1.42
N PHE A 43 -18.50 -10.74 2.55
CA PHE A 43 -18.06 -10.41 3.90
C PHE A 43 -17.30 -11.58 4.54
N ASN A 44 -16.31 -12.08 3.82
CA ASN A 44 -15.38 -13.09 4.35
C ASN A 44 -14.49 -12.52 5.48
N PRO A 45 -13.91 -13.38 6.34
CA PRO A 45 -13.25 -12.94 7.57
C PRO A 45 -12.18 -11.88 7.39
N SER A 46 -11.46 -11.91 6.26
CA SER A 46 -10.41 -10.93 5.98
C SER A 46 -10.92 -9.62 5.36
N PHE A 47 -12.10 -9.62 4.73
CA PHE A 47 -12.56 -8.50 3.91
C PHE A 47 -12.66 -7.16 4.65
N PRO A 48 -13.30 -7.05 5.84
CA PRO A 48 -13.45 -5.75 6.50
C PRO A 48 -12.10 -5.09 6.81
N TYR A 49 -11.16 -5.86 7.37
CA TYR A 49 -9.83 -5.37 7.70
C TYR A 49 -9.07 -4.90 6.47
N ARG A 50 -9.13 -5.67 5.37
CA ARG A 50 -8.45 -5.35 4.11
C ARG A 50 -9.04 -4.12 3.44
N LEU A 51 -10.36 -3.97 3.46
CA LEU A 51 -11.04 -2.80 2.93
C LEU A 51 -10.60 -1.53 3.63
N PHE A 52 -10.65 -1.50 4.97
CA PHE A 52 -10.23 -0.34 5.75
C PHE A 52 -8.74 -0.07 5.57
N HIS A 53 -7.90 -1.10 5.68
CA HIS A 53 -6.44 -0.94 5.56
C HIS A 53 -6.02 -0.37 4.20
N MET A 54 -6.62 -0.85 3.11
CA MET A 54 -6.29 -0.38 1.76
C MET A 54 -6.86 1.02 1.49
N ALA A 55 -8.11 1.30 1.90
CA ALA A 55 -8.72 2.59 1.68
C ALA A 55 -7.95 3.71 2.40
N ILE A 56 -7.57 3.48 3.66
CA ILE A 56 -6.78 4.42 4.44
C ILE A 56 -5.38 4.59 3.82
N ALA A 57 -4.72 3.50 3.40
CA ALA A 57 -3.43 3.56 2.73
C ALA A 57 -3.47 4.41 1.44
N ALA A 58 -4.53 4.29 0.64
CA ALA A 58 -4.71 5.10 -0.57
C ALA A 58 -4.81 6.61 -0.27
N PHE A 59 -5.54 6.98 0.78
CA PHE A 59 -5.63 8.37 1.22
C PHE A 59 -4.29 8.90 1.74
N LEU A 60 -3.57 8.11 2.55
CA LEU A 60 -2.24 8.48 3.03
C LEU A 60 -1.24 8.66 1.88
N SER A 61 -1.25 7.75 0.91
CA SER A 61 -0.41 7.86 -0.29
C SER A 61 -0.66 9.14 -1.08
N SER A 62 -1.93 9.46 -1.30
CA SER A 62 -2.32 10.71 -1.95
C SER A 62 -1.87 11.93 -1.14
N ALA A 63 -2.04 11.90 0.19
CA ALA A 63 -1.61 12.97 1.08
C ALA A 63 -0.09 13.18 1.04
N MET A 64 0.71 12.12 0.94
CA MET A 64 2.17 12.22 0.84
C MET A 64 2.61 12.92 -0.45
N PHE A 65 1.99 12.60 -1.60
CA PHE A 65 2.27 13.31 -2.85
C PHE A 65 1.90 14.80 -2.77
N VAL A 66 0.73 15.13 -2.21
CA VAL A 66 0.30 16.52 -2.04
C VAL A 66 1.23 17.28 -1.09
N GLY A 67 1.60 16.65 0.03
CA GLY A 67 2.53 17.22 1.01
C GLY A 67 3.92 17.47 0.45
N ALA A 68 4.46 16.51 -0.31
CA ALA A 68 5.75 16.64 -0.99
C ALA A 68 5.73 17.73 -2.06
N SER A 69 4.65 17.83 -2.84
CA SER A 69 4.47 18.91 -3.81
C SER A 69 4.48 20.29 -3.12
N ALA A 70 3.75 20.45 -2.01
CA ALA A 70 3.76 21.68 -1.24
C ALA A 70 5.14 21.99 -0.64
N ALA A 71 5.83 20.98 -0.10
CA ALA A 71 7.18 21.14 0.44
C ALA A 71 8.20 21.56 -0.63
N TRP A 72 8.09 21.01 -1.86
CA TRP A 72 8.93 21.40 -3.00
C TRP A 72 8.78 22.89 -3.34
N HIS A 73 7.55 23.41 -3.33
CA HIS A 73 7.28 24.83 -3.56
C HIS A 73 7.86 25.72 -2.44
N LEU A 74 7.66 25.33 -1.18
CA LEU A 74 8.20 26.07 -0.03
C LEU A 74 9.75 26.11 -0.03
N LEU A 75 10.42 25.03 -0.44
CA LEU A 75 11.88 24.99 -0.57
C LEU A 75 12.41 25.98 -1.62
N ARG A 76 11.59 26.31 -2.62
CA ARG A 76 11.85 27.28 -3.69
C ARG A 76 11.36 28.69 -3.37
N GLY A 77 10.87 28.94 -2.16
CA GLY A 77 10.40 30.25 -1.72
C GLY A 77 8.99 30.62 -2.19
N ASN A 78 8.26 29.69 -2.82
CA ASN A 78 6.86 29.92 -3.16
C ASN A 78 5.97 29.64 -1.94
N ASP A 79 5.71 30.69 -1.17
CA ASP A 79 5.00 30.60 0.10
C ASP A 79 3.61 31.23 0.04
N SER A 80 2.73 30.63 -0.77
CA SER A 80 1.35 31.11 -0.94
C SER A 80 0.38 30.47 0.07
N PRO A 81 -0.78 31.12 0.35
CA PRO A 81 -1.82 30.53 1.19
C PRO A 81 -2.30 29.15 0.71
N ALA A 82 -2.34 28.93 -0.61
CA ALA A 82 -2.70 27.65 -1.21
C ALA A 82 -1.68 26.56 -0.87
N ILE A 83 -0.39 26.84 -1.01
CA ILE A 83 0.70 25.90 -0.71
C ILE A 83 0.76 25.57 0.77
N ARG A 84 0.62 26.58 1.64
CA ARG A 84 0.52 26.35 3.09
C ARG A 84 -0.66 25.46 3.45
N LYS A 85 -1.82 25.65 2.79
CA LYS A 85 -3.00 24.80 3.00
C LYS A 85 -2.75 23.37 2.54
N MET A 86 -2.16 23.16 1.36
CA MET A 86 -1.79 21.83 0.85
C MET A 86 -0.89 21.08 1.84
N LEU A 87 0.20 21.72 2.29
CA LEU A 87 1.09 21.11 3.27
C LEU A 87 0.34 20.82 4.58
N SER A 88 -0.43 21.78 5.09
CA SER A 88 -1.13 21.63 6.35
C SER A 88 -2.13 20.48 6.34
N MET A 89 -2.92 20.32 5.27
CA MET A 89 -3.88 19.22 5.13
C MET A 89 -3.18 17.86 5.06
N ALA A 90 -2.11 17.75 4.27
CA ALA A 90 -1.31 16.53 4.18
C ALA A 90 -0.70 16.14 5.54
N MET A 91 -0.20 17.12 6.30
CA MET A 91 0.38 16.88 7.62
C MET A 91 -0.65 16.45 8.67
N TRP A 92 -1.88 16.97 8.61
CA TRP A 92 -2.96 16.48 9.46
C TRP A 92 -3.36 15.04 9.12
N MET A 93 -3.39 14.68 7.84
CA MET A 93 -3.58 13.30 7.42
C MET A 93 -2.48 12.40 7.97
N ALA A 94 -1.20 12.79 7.84
CA ALA A 94 -0.09 12.02 8.39
C ALA A 94 -0.19 11.86 9.93
N LEU A 95 -0.54 12.93 10.64
CA LEU A 95 -0.61 12.92 12.11
C LEU A 95 -1.74 12.04 12.65
N LEU A 96 -2.91 12.08 12.03
CA LEU A 96 -4.11 11.40 12.56
C LEU A 96 -4.33 10.04 11.92
N VAL A 97 -4.17 9.98 10.60
CA VAL A 97 -4.59 8.81 9.81
C VAL A 97 -3.48 7.75 9.74
N ALA A 98 -2.19 8.13 9.81
CA ALA A 98 -1.11 7.13 9.83
C ALA A 98 -1.09 6.28 11.12
N PRO A 99 -1.34 6.83 12.32
CA PRO A 99 -1.52 6.00 13.51
C PRO A 99 -2.74 5.07 13.42
N ILE A 100 -3.85 5.55 12.87
CA ILE A 100 -5.04 4.71 12.64
C ILE A 100 -4.71 3.57 11.67
N GLN A 101 -3.95 3.85 10.60
CA GLN A 101 -3.48 2.83 9.66
C GLN A 101 -2.67 1.72 10.36
N ALA A 102 -1.83 2.09 11.33
CA ALA A 102 -1.05 1.12 12.09
C ALA A 102 -1.95 0.21 12.94
N VAL A 103 -2.96 0.77 13.63
CA VAL A 103 -3.92 -0.01 14.41
C VAL A 103 -4.75 -0.94 13.51
N VAL A 104 -5.25 -0.43 12.39
CA VAL A 104 -6.01 -1.25 11.42
C VAL A 104 -5.11 -2.34 10.82
N GLY A 105 -3.83 -2.06 10.62
CA GLY A 105 -2.83 -3.03 10.18
C GLY A 105 -2.57 -4.14 11.20
N ASP A 106 -2.48 -3.79 12.47
CA ASP A 106 -2.35 -4.75 13.56
C ASP A 106 -3.56 -5.70 13.62
N MET A 107 -4.77 -5.15 13.59
CA MET A 107 -6.01 -5.95 13.53
C MET A 107 -6.04 -6.87 12.31
N HIS A 108 -5.57 -6.39 11.16
CA HIS A 108 -5.45 -7.22 9.96
C HIS A 108 -4.40 -8.35 10.13
N GLY A 109 -3.28 -8.06 10.79
CA GLY A 109 -2.25 -9.03 11.13
C GLY A 109 -2.78 -10.15 12.02
N LEU A 110 -3.56 -9.82 13.06
CA LEU A 110 -4.21 -10.80 13.93
C LEU A 110 -5.19 -11.71 13.18
N ASN A 111 -6.01 -11.14 12.29
CA ASN A 111 -6.90 -11.94 11.45
C ASN A 111 -6.10 -12.88 10.51
N THR A 112 -4.98 -12.39 9.98
CA THR A 112 -4.08 -13.18 9.13
C THR A 112 -3.41 -14.30 9.92
N LEU A 113 -3.04 -14.07 11.19
CA LEU A 113 -2.51 -15.10 12.07
C LEU A 113 -3.51 -16.24 12.27
N GLU A 114 -4.79 -15.92 12.43
CA GLU A 114 -5.85 -16.91 12.61
C GLU A 114 -6.12 -17.74 11.34
N HIS A 115 -6.19 -17.08 10.17
CA HIS A 115 -6.66 -17.74 8.94
C HIS A 115 -5.54 -18.18 7.99
N GLN A 116 -4.37 -17.55 8.06
CA GLN A 116 -3.20 -17.83 7.21
C GLN A 116 -1.88 -17.76 7.99
N PRO A 117 -1.69 -18.60 9.02
CA PRO A 117 -0.53 -18.51 9.91
C PRO A 117 0.82 -18.67 9.20
N ALA A 118 0.88 -19.43 8.09
CA ALA A 118 2.09 -19.57 7.27
C ALA A 118 2.59 -18.23 6.70
N LYS A 119 1.67 -17.29 6.43
CA LYS A 119 2.02 -15.93 5.98
C LYS A 119 2.69 -15.15 7.11
N ILE A 120 2.16 -15.22 8.33
CA ILE A 120 2.78 -14.55 9.48
C ILE A 120 4.15 -15.16 9.79
N ALA A 121 4.28 -16.49 9.76
CA ALA A 121 5.56 -17.17 9.93
C ALA A 121 6.62 -16.66 8.92
N ALA A 122 6.19 -16.43 7.67
CA ALA A 122 7.03 -15.89 6.61
C ALA A 122 7.37 -14.40 6.77
N ILE A 123 6.46 -13.60 7.31
CA ILE A 123 6.69 -12.19 7.66
C ILE A 123 7.75 -12.07 8.76
N GLU A 124 7.63 -12.90 9.79
CA GLU A 124 8.60 -12.94 10.88
C GLU A 124 9.93 -13.53 10.44
N GLY A 125 9.93 -14.44 9.44
CA GLY A 125 11.14 -15.14 9.02
C GLY A 125 11.63 -16.09 10.12
N HIS A 126 10.73 -16.58 10.96
CA HIS A 126 11.05 -17.48 12.05
C HIS A 126 10.84 -18.93 11.61
N TRP A 127 11.82 -19.79 11.90
CA TRP A 127 11.86 -21.15 11.36
C TRP A 127 11.49 -22.24 12.36
N GLU A 128 11.80 -22.05 13.65
CA GLU A 128 11.58 -23.06 14.69
C GLU A 128 11.24 -22.40 16.02
N ASN A 129 10.14 -22.81 16.64
CA ASN A 129 9.77 -22.38 17.98
C ASN A 129 10.49 -23.21 19.05
N ARG A 130 11.19 -22.54 19.99
CA ARG A 130 11.79 -23.19 21.17
C ARG A 130 10.80 -23.24 22.34
N PRO A 131 10.53 -24.41 22.95
CA PRO A 131 9.56 -24.49 24.04
C PRO A 131 9.86 -23.52 25.20
N GLY A 132 8.89 -22.68 25.58
CA GLY A 132 9.01 -21.75 26.71
C GLY A 132 9.56 -20.36 26.40
N GLU A 133 9.96 -20.08 25.16
CA GLU A 133 10.45 -18.76 24.73
C GLU A 133 9.35 -17.96 24.02
N ALA A 134 9.31 -16.64 24.20
CA ALA A 134 8.43 -15.78 23.39
C ALA A 134 8.97 -15.68 21.96
N THR A 135 8.09 -15.52 20.97
CA THR A 135 8.49 -15.24 19.59
C THR A 135 9.27 -13.93 19.53
N LEU A 136 10.47 -14.03 18.99
CA LEU A 136 11.41 -12.94 18.81
C LEU A 136 10.96 -12.09 17.60
N LEU A 137 10.96 -10.76 17.71
CA LEU A 137 10.74 -9.90 16.54
C LEU A 137 12.08 -9.76 15.80
N LEU A 138 12.17 -10.27 14.58
CA LEU A 138 13.33 -10.04 13.73
C LEU A 138 13.22 -8.66 13.09
N LEU A 139 14.00 -7.66 13.53
CA LEU A 139 14.01 -6.35 12.86
C LEU A 139 14.71 -6.43 11.50
N PHE A 140 15.78 -7.21 11.43
CA PHE A 140 16.59 -7.41 10.23
C PHE A 140 16.98 -8.88 10.14
N GLY A 141 17.16 -9.39 8.91
CA GLY A 141 17.58 -10.76 8.67
C GLY A 141 17.43 -11.11 7.20
N LEU A 142 18.12 -12.17 6.77
CA LEU A 142 17.98 -12.73 5.44
C LEU A 142 17.43 -14.15 5.58
N PRO A 143 16.11 -14.35 5.45
CA PRO A 143 15.52 -15.69 5.42
C PRO A 143 16.15 -16.50 4.28
N ASP A 144 16.50 -17.75 4.58
CA ASP A 144 17.07 -18.68 3.60
C ASP A 144 16.16 -19.90 3.51
N MET A 145 15.50 -20.06 2.36
CA MET A 145 14.56 -21.15 2.13
C MET A 145 15.24 -22.51 1.98
N GLU A 146 16.50 -22.55 1.52
CA GLU A 146 17.24 -23.79 1.33
C GLU A 146 17.80 -24.31 2.65
N GLN A 147 18.39 -23.40 3.45
CA GLN A 147 18.97 -23.74 4.75
C GLN A 147 17.94 -23.75 5.89
N GLU A 148 16.70 -23.35 5.61
CA GLU A 148 15.60 -23.24 6.56
C GLU A 148 15.97 -22.51 7.85
N ARG A 149 16.66 -21.37 7.70
CA ARG A 149 17.08 -20.50 8.80
C ARG A 149 17.16 -19.06 8.32
N THR A 150 17.10 -18.12 9.25
CA THR A 150 17.31 -16.70 8.94
C THR A 150 18.74 -16.31 9.29
N ARG A 151 19.49 -15.87 8.29
CA ARG A 151 20.89 -15.45 8.44
C ARG A 151 20.95 -13.99 8.88
N TYR A 152 21.99 -13.62 9.64
CA TYR A 152 22.26 -12.23 10.06
C TYR A 152 21.08 -11.55 10.79
N GLY A 153 20.36 -12.31 11.61
CA GLY A 153 19.21 -11.82 12.37
C GLY A 153 19.60 -10.76 13.40
N LEU A 154 18.95 -9.61 13.36
CA LEU A 154 18.90 -8.66 14.47
C LEU A 154 17.54 -8.81 15.15
N GLU A 155 17.55 -9.32 16.38
CA GLU A 155 16.36 -9.78 17.08
C GLU A 155 16.10 -8.90 18.31
N ILE A 156 14.84 -8.55 18.54
CA ILE A 156 14.39 -7.97 19.81
C ILE A 156 13.56 -9.03 20.55
N PRO A 157 14.01 -9.49 21.73
CA PRO A 157 13.29 -10.49 22.50
C PRO A 157 11.88 -10.05 22.89
N ALA A 158 10.92 -10.99 22.87
CA ALA A 158 9.52 -10.86 23.31
C ALA A 158 8.63 -9.81 22.60
N LEU A 159 9.22 -8.94 21.76
CA LEU A 159 8.45 -7.92 21.04
C LEU A 159 7.56 -8.54 19.94
N GLY A 160 7.96 -9.68 19.37
CA GLY A 160 7.20 -10.38 18.33
C GLY A 160 5.91 -10.95 18.88
N SER A 161 5.98 -11.67 20.01
CA SER A 161 4.78 -12.12 20.74
C SER A 161 3.88 -10.97 21.19
N LEU A 162 4.45 -9.88 21.69
CA LEU A 162 3.66 -8.73 22.17
C LEU A 162 2.86 -8.08 21.04
N ILE A 163 3.47 -7.90 19.87
CA ILE A 163 2.81 -7.28 18.71
C ILE A 163 1.84 -8.26 18.05
N LEU A 164 2.27 -9.50 17.78
CA LEU A 164 1.50 -10.43 16.94
C LEU A 164 0.45 -11.24 17.69
N THR A 165 0.56 -11.35 19.02
CA THR A 165 -0.36 -12.17 19.82
C THR A 165 -0.97 -11.41 20.99
N HIS A 166 -0.57 -10.14 21.19
CA HIS A 166 -0.92 -9.34 22.38
C HIS A 166 -0.65 -10.06 23.70
N SER A 167 0.39 -10.91 23.72
CA SER A 167 0.79 -11.70 24.87
C SER A 167 2.31 -11.75 24.95
N LEU A 168 2.86 -11.75 26.17
CA LEU A 168 4.30 -11.89 26.39
C LEU A 168 4.81 -13.32 26.24
N HIS A 169 3.90 -14.30 26.10
CA HIS A 169 4.25 -15.73 26.21
C HIS A 169 3.70 -16.61 25.07
N LYS A 170 2.78 -16.11 24.25
CA LYS A 170 2.24 -16.91 23.14
C LYS A 170 3.21 -16.89 21.96
N GLN A 171 3.50 -18.08 21.45
CA GLN A 171 4.30 -18.25 20.25
C GLN A 171 3.44 -18.13 18.99
N VAL A 172 4.03 -17.55 17.96
CA VAL A 172 3.51 -17.52 16.60
C VAL A 172 4.01 -18.77 15.87
N PRO A 173 3.21 -19.39 14.99
CA PRO A 173 3.66 -20.52 14.18
C PRO A 173 4.96 -20.24 13.43
N ALA A 174 5.83 -21.23 13.36
CA ALA A 174 7.10 -21.15 12.68
C ALA A 174 7.01 -21.72 11.25
N LEU A 175 7.92 -21.34 10.36
CA LEU A 175 7.88 -21.81 8.97
C LEU A 175 8.01 -23.34 8.86
N LYS A 176 8.76 -23.99 9.76
CA LYS A 176 8.90 -25.46 9.74
C LYS A 176 7.65 -26.21 10.21
N ASP A 177 6.67 -25.52 10.80
CA ASP A 177 5.39 -26.12 11.19
C ASP A 177 4.52 -26.44 9.96
N PHE A 178 4.85 -25.89 8.78
CA PHE A 178 4.14 -26.09 7.52
C PHE A 178 4.94 -26.97 6.56
N PRO A 179 4.30 -27.77 5.68
CA PRO A 179 4.99 -28.49 4.60
C PRO A 179 5.76 -27.52 3.67
N LYS A 180 6.90 -27.95 3.14
CA LYS A 180 7.78 -27.10 2.30
C LYS A 180 7.04 -26.53 1.09
N GLU A 181 6.20 -27.34 0.48
CA GLU A 181 5.38 -27.03 -0.68
C GLU A 181 4.22 -26.07 -0.41
N ASP A 182 3.95 -25.73 0.85
CA ASP A 182 2.87 -24.82 1.25
C ASP A 182 3.39 -23.50 1.81
N ARG A 183 4.71 -23.38 1.99
CA ARG A 183 5.35 -22.17 2.50
C ARG A 183 5.43 -21.11 1.41
N PRO A 184 5.03 -19.85 1.68
CA PRO A 184 5.33 -18.75 0.78
C PRO A 184 6.84 -18.48 0.76
N TYR A 185 7.29 -17.76 -0.27
CA TYR A 185 8.69 -17.35 -0.38
C TYR A 185 9.01 -16.26 0.67
N SER A 186 9.48 -16.70 1.84
CA SER A 186 9.71 -15.85 3.01
C SER A 186 10.61 -14.63 2.75
N PRO A 187 11.71 -14.70 1.97
CA PRO A 187 12.58 -13.51 1.78
C PRO A 187 11.83 -12.30 1.22
N ALA A 188 10.96 -12.52 0.22
CA ALA A 188 10.19 -11.42 -0.36
C ALA A 188 9.13 -10.89 0.61
N VAL A 189 8.43 -11.79 1.32
CA VAL A 189 7.39 -11.43 2.30
C VAL A 189 7.98 -10.66 3.48
N PHE A 190 9.10 -11.14 4.03
CA PHE A 190 9.85 -10.54 5.13
C PHE A 190 10.27 -9.10 4.82
N TRP A 191 10.92 -8.87 3.68
CA TRP A 191 11.43 -7.55 3.31
C TRP A 191 10.33 -6.58 2.91
N SER A 192 9.33 -7.06 2.15
CA SER A 192 8.21 -6.21 1.76
C SER A 192 7.40 -5.76 2.99
N PHE A 193 7.19 -6.61 3.98
CA PHE A 193 6.53 -6.21 5.23
C PHE A 193 7.32 -5.13 5.97
N ARG A 194 8.65 -5.27 6.10
CA ARG A 194 9.51 -4.29 6.79
C ARG A 194 9.56 -2.95 6.07
N ILE A 195 9.61 -2.96 4.75
CA ILE A 195 9.50 -1.73 3.96
C ILE A 195 8.15 -1.06 4.21
N MET A 196 7.05 -1.82 4.17
CA MET A 196 5.71 -1.29 4.42
C MET A 196 5.58 -0.65 5.82
N VAL A 197 5.96 -1.39 6.86
CA VAL A 197 5.89 -0.91 8.26
C VAL A 197 6.84 0.26 8.48
N GLY A 198 8.07 0.18 7.95
CA GLY A 198 9.06 1.25 8.03
C GLY A 198 8.55 2.56 7.42
N MET A 199 7.95 2.50 6.23
CA MET A 199 7.31 3.69 5.63
C MET A 199 6.12 4.19 6.45
N GLY A 200 5.32 3.29 7.04
CA GLY A 200 4.25 3.63 7.98
C GLY A 200 4.74 4.42 9.19
N VAL A 201 5.78 3.93 9.85
CA VAL A 201 6.41 4.58 11.01
C VAL A 201 7.00 5.94 10.60
N LEU A 202 7.65 6.03 9.44
CA LEU A 202 8.15 7.31 8.92
C LEU A 202 7.03 8.32 8.64
N MET A 203 5.88 7.88 8.15
CA MET A 203 4.70 8.75 7.95
C MET A 203 4.14 9.25 9.29
N ILE A 204 4.10 8.41 10.34
CA ILE A 204 3.72 8.82 11.70
C ILE A 204 4.73 9.83 12.24
N ALA A 205 6.03 9.56 12.11
CA ALA A 205 7.09 10.47 12.53
C ALA A 205 7.00 11.83 11.82
N LEU A 206 6.69 11.84 10.52
CA LEU A 206 6.41 13.06 9.76
C LEU A 206 5.24 13.84 10.34
N GLY A 207 4.13 13.16 10.65
CA GLY A 207 2.97 13.74 11.32
C GLY A 207 3.33 14.39 12.66
N ILE A 208 4.03 13.67 13.54
CA ILE A 208 4.45 14.16 14.87
C ILE A 208 5.40 15.36 14.74
N CYS A 209 6.42 15.27 13.89
CA CYS A 209 7.35 16.37 13.60
C CYS A 209 6.61 17.61 13.09
N SER A 210 5.59 17.42 12.24
CA SER A 210 4.76 18.51 11.74
C SER A 210 3.97 19.20 12.85
N ALA A 211 3.41 18.43 13.79
CA ALA A 211 2.66 18.97 14.93
C ALA A 211 3.56 19.79 15.85
N TRP A 212 4.76 19.27 16.13
CA TRP A 212 5.76 19.97 16.94
C TRP A 212 6.23 21.28 16.28
N LEU A 213 6.53 21.27 14.98
CA LEU A 213 6.90 22.49 14.25
C LEU A 213 5.75 23.48 14.11
N ARG A 214 4.50 22.99 14.03
CA ARG A 214 3.31 23.83 14.05
C ARG A 214 3.17 24.56 15.38
N TYR A 215 3.36 23.85 16.50
CA TYR A 215 3.38 24.46 17.84
C TYR A 215 4.47 25.53 17.97
N ARG A 216 5.66 25.28 17.40
CA ARG A 216 6.78 26.24 17.36
C ARG A 216 6.64 27.33 16.29
N ARG A 217 5.52 27.40 15.56
CA ARG A 217 5.25 28.34 14.46
C ARG A 217 6.31 28.32 13.33
N ARG A 218 6.98 27.18 13.12
CA ARG A 218 8.07 26.99 12.14
C ARG A 218 7.75 26.00 11.02
N LEU A 219 6.53 25.46 10.98
CA LEU A 219 6.11 24.43 10.00
C LEU A 219 6.44 24.81 8.55
N TYR A 220 6.17 26.06 8.16
CA TYR A 220 6.34 26.53 6.79
C TYR A 220 7.74 27.05 6.47
N HIS A 221 8.64 27.17 7.46
CA HIS A 221 9.94 27.83 7.29
C HIS A 221 11.14 26.90 7.58
N SER A 222 10.90 25.74 8.20
CA SER A 222 11.96 24.78 8.50
C SER A 222 12.41 24.02 7.24
N ARG A 223 13.54 24.42 6.64
CA ARG A 223 14.12 23.73 5.46
C ARG A 223 14.37 22.24 5.69
N PRO A 224 14.91 21.79 6.84
CA PRO A 224 15.11 20.35 7.08
C PRO A 224 13.79 19.57 7.04
N PHE A 225 12.72 20.13 7.60
CA PHE A 225 11.41 19.49 7.57
C PHE A 225 10.79 19.48 6.17
N GLN A 226 10.95 20.56 5.40
CA GLN A 226 10.47 20.59 4.03
C GLN A 226 11.21 19.55 3.16
N TRP A 227 12.52 19.38 3.34
CA TRP A 227 13.27 18.29 2.68
C TRP A 227 12.76 16.92 3.09
N PHE A 228 12.52 16.71 4.39
CA PHE A 228 11.95 15.44 4.87
C PHE A 228 10.58 15.17 4.25
N ALA A 229 9.66 16.15 4.26
CA ALA A 229 8.35 16.04 3.63
C ALA A 229 8.43 15.79 2.12
N LEU A 230 9.39 16.41 1.42
CA LEU A 230 9.64 16.18 0.00
C LEU A 230 10.10 14.74 -0.27
N CYS A 231 11.06 14.24 0.49
CA CYS A 231 11.56 12.86 0.38
C CYS A 231 10.48 11.82 0.72
N MET A 232 9.49 12.18 1.53
CA MET A 232 8.35 11.33 1.85
C MET A 232 7.28 11.26 0.73
N GLY A 233 7.40 12.03 -0.35
CA GLY A 233 6.48 11.97 -1.50
C GLY A 233 6.18 10.55 -2.01
N PRO A 234 7.20 9.74 -2.36
CA PRO A 234 6.98 8.37 -2.82
C PRO A 234 6.61 7.38 -1.70
N ALA A 235 6.62 7.79 -0.42
CA ALA A 235 6.49 6.87 0.72
C ALA A 235 5.23 6.01 0.69
N GLY A 236 4.09 6.63 0.41
CA GLY A 236 2.82 5.91 0.38
C GLY A 236 2.72 4.94 -0.79
N LEU A 237 3.31 5.26 -1.95
CA LEU A 237 3.35 4.34 -3.10
C LEU A 237 4.24 3.13 -2.80
N ILE A 238 5.42 3.37 -2.23
CA ILE A 238 6.34 2.31 -1.81
C ILE A 238 5.67 1.40 -0.78
N ALA A 239 5.01 1.98 0.23
CA ALA A 239 4.29 1.22 1.25
C ALA A 239 3.14 0.39 0.67
N LEU A 240 2.37 0.95 -0.27
CA LEU A 240 1.29 0.25 -0.97
C LEU A 240 1.80 -0.96 -1.74
N VAL A 241 2.83 -0.78 -2.57
CA VAL A 241 3.42 -1.88 -3.35
C VAL A 241 3.98 -2.95 -2.42
N ALA A 242 4.71 -2.55 -1.38
CA ALA A 242 5.27 -3.48 -0.42
C ALA A 242 4.19 -4.27 0.36
N GLY A 243 3.08 -3.62 0.73
CA GLY A 243 1.93 -4.29 1.36
C GLY A 243 1.21 -5.27 0.43
N TRP A 244 1.04 -4.92 -0.85
CA TRP A 244 0.49 -5.84 -1.85
C TRP A 244 1.41 -7.04 -2.08
N VAL A 245 2.72 -6.82 -2.19
CA VAL A 245 3.70 -7.91 -2.29
C VAL A 245 3.61 -8.81 -1.06
N THR A 246 3.59 -8.26 0.15
CA THR A 246 3.45 -9.03 1.40
C THR A 246 2.20 -9.90 1.37
N THR A 247 1.08 -9.33 0.96
CA THR A 247 -0.23 -10.01 1.00
C THR A 247 -0.37 -11.09 -0.07
N GLU A 248 0.09 -10.81 -1.29
CA GLU A 248 -0.09 -11.70 -2.45
C GLU A 248 1.03 -12.75 -2.55
N MET A 249 2.29 -12.36 -2.34
CA MET A 249 3.39 -13.35 -2.24
C MET A 249 3.25 -14.20 -0.98
N GLY A 250 2.70 -13.66 0.09
CA GLY A 250 2.38 -14.42 1.30
C GLY A 250 1.24 -15.43 1.12
N ARG A 251 0.42 -15.29 0.06
CA ARG A 251 -0.62 -16.29 -0.30
C ARG A 251 -0.05 -17.42 -1.16
N GLN A 252 1.07 -17.18 -1.86
CA GLN A 252 1.72 -18.23 -2.64
C GLN A 252 2.04 -19.44 -1.75
N PRO A 253 1.86 -20.67 -2.24
CA PRO A 253 1.66 -21.06 -3.64
C PRO A 253 0.19 -21.19 -4.08
N TRP A 254 -0.73 -20.50 -3.41
CA TRP A 254 -2.16 -20.57 -3.67
C TRP A 254 -2.68 -19.37 -4.48
N VAL A 255 -3.51 -19.63 -5.48
CA VAL A 255 -4.38 -18.62 -6.11
C VAL A 255 -5.58 -18.37 -5.23
N ILE A 256 -6.26 -19.44 -4.83
CA ILE A 256 -7.33 -19.44 -3.84
C ILE A 256 -6.80 -20.27 -2.67
N TYR A 257 -6.62 -19.63 -1.52
CA TYR A 257 -5.95 -20.23 -0.38
C TYR A 257 -6.59 -21.57 0.02
N GLY A 258 -5.77 -22.63 0.09
CA GLY A 258 -6.20 -23.98 0.42
C GLY A 258 -6.99 -24.74 -0.64
N LEU A 259 -7.33 -24.12 -1.79
CA LEU A 259 -8.22 -24.72 -2.80
C LEU A 259 -7.56 -24.88 -4.17
N LEU A 260 -6.87 -23.84 -4.66
CA LEU A 260 -6.30 -23.82 -6.01
C LEU A 260 -4.86 -23.34 -5.96
N ARG A 261 -3.92 -24.19 -6.37
CA ARG A 261 -2.49 -23.83 -6.46
C ARG A 261 -2.20 -23.03 -7.73
N THR A 262 -1.21 -22.15 -7.65
CA THR A 262 -0.76 -21.29 -8.77
C THR A 262 -0.34 -22.11 -9.98
N ARG A 263 0.36 -23.24 -9.78
CA ARG A 263 0.78 -24.12 -10.88
C ARG A 263 -0.39 -24.71 -11.69
N ASP A 264 -1.53 -24.92 -11.04
CA ASP A 264 -2.70 -25.56 -11.63
C ASP A 264 -3.67 -24.52 -12.26
N ALA A 265 -3.42 -23.23 -12.03
CA ALA A 265 -4.23 -22.12 -12.54
C ALA A 265 -3.67 -21.48 -13.83
N VAL A 266 -2.48 -21.88 -14.28
CA VAL A 266 -1.85 -21.33 -15.50
C VAL A 266 -2.50 -21.94 -16.74
N SER A 267 -2.81 -21.11 -17.74
CA SER A 267 -3.35 -21.58 -19.02
C SER A 267 -2.28 -22.20 -19.92
N LEU A 268 -2.73 -23.08 -20.83
CA LEU A 268 -1.87 -23.80 -21.77
C LEU A 268 -1.45 -22.90 -22.95
N HIS A 269 -0.56 -21.94 -22.69
CA HIS A 269 0.08 -21.13 -23.74
C HIS A 269 1.57 -21.44 -23.84
N SER A 270 2.16 -21.16 -25.01
CA SER A 270 3.61 -21.32 -25.18
C SER A 270 4.37 -20.23 -24.43
N THR A 271 5.55 -20.58 -23.92
CA THR A 271 6.45 -19.64 -23.22
C THR A 271 6.78 -18.42 -24.08
N LEU A 272 6.92 -18.60 -25.40
CA LEU A 272 7.20 -17.52 -26.33
C LEU A 272 6.04 -16.51 -26.41
N GLN A 273 4.80 -16.98 -26.53
CA GLN A 273 3.63 -16.09 -26.55
C GLN A 273 3.50 -15.28 -25.26
N MET A 274 3.74 -15.92 -24.11
CA MET A 274 3.72 -15.26 -22.81
C MET A 274 4.85 -14.22 -22.67
N ALA A 275 6.06 -14.55 -23.13
CA ALA A 275 7.20 -13.63 -23.09
C ALA A 275 6.98 -12.40 -23.97
N ILE A 276 6.45 -12.59 -25.18
CA ILE A 276 6.13 -11.49 -26.10
C ILE A 276 5.03 -10.60 -25.51
N SER A 277 3.95 -11.17 -24.99
CA SER A 277 2.87 -10.37 -24.40
C SER A 277 3.34 -9.59 -23.17
N LEU A 278 4.14 -10.21 -22.29
CA LEU A 278 4.78 -9.54 -21.16
C LEU A 278 5.68 -8.39 -21.61
N LEU A 279 6.51 -8.60 -22.63
CA LEU A 279 7.37 -7.55 -23.18
C LEU A 279 6.54 -6.37 -23.71
N VAL A 280 5.45 -6.65 -24.44
CA VAL A 280 4.53 -5.61 -24.93
C VAL A 280 3.93 -4.83 -23.77
N PHE A 281 3.47 -5.50 -22.70
CA PHE A 281 2.97 -4.83 -21.50
C PHE A 281 4.02 -3.95 -20.84
N ILE A 282 5.27 -4.43 -20.70
CA ILE A 282 6.38 -3.65 -20.14
C ILE A 282 6.61 -2.38 -20.97
N VAL A 283 6.70 -2.49 -22.30
CA VAL A 283 6.93 -1.35 -23.20
C VAL A 283 5.79 -0.33 -23.08
N VAL A 284 4.55 -0.78 -23.16
CA VAL A 284 3.37 0.09 -23.07
C VAL A 284 3.30 0.77 -21.71
N TYR A 285 3.53 0.05 -20.62
CA TYR A 285 3.50 0.62 -19.27
C TYR A 285 4.63 1.63 -19.07
N CYS A 286 5.85 1.33 -19.51
CA CYS A 286 6.96 2.28 -19.48
C CYS A 286 6.62 3.57 -20.24
N ALA A 287 5.99 3.48 -21.41
CA ALA A 287 5.57 4.65 -22.17
C ALA A 287 4.48 5.45 -21.44
N VAL A 288 3.39 4.80 -21.00
CA VAL A 288 2.25 5.47 -20.34
C VAL A 288 2.68 6.10 -19.02
N PHE A 289 3.37 5.36 -18.15
CA PHE A 289 3.85 5.90 -16.88
C PHE A 289 4.93 6.97 -17.09
N GLY A 290 5.84 6.79 -18.06
CA GLY A 290 6.87 7.78 -18.38
C GLY A 290 6.27 9.13 -18.79
N VAL A 291 5.33 9.13 -19.73
CA VAL A 291 4.61 10.35 -20.15
C VAL A 291 3.77 10.92 -19.01
N GLY A 292 3.07 10.06 -18.26
CA GLY A 292 2.25 10.47 -17.11
C GLY A 292 3.08 11.17 -16.02
N TYR A 293 4.21 10.59 -15.61
CA TYR A 293 5.10 11.20 -14.62
C TYR A 293 5.69 12.51 -15.14
N TYR A 294 6.14 12.55 -16.40
CA TYR A 294 6.63 13.79 -17.01
C TYR A 294 5.58 14.91 -16.94
N TYR A 295 4.34 14.60 -17.31
CA TYR A 295 3.22 15.54 -17.29
C TYR A 295 2.90 16.00 -15.86
N ILE A 296 2.80 15.08 -14.89
CA ILE A 296 2.54 15.40 -13.49
C ILE A 296 3.64 16.30 -12.92
N PHE A 297 4.93 16.00 -13.17
CA PHE A 297 6.02 16.85 -12.70
C PHE A 297 5.99 18.23 -13.35
N ARG A 298 5.62 18.34 -14.64
CA ARG A 298 5.45 19.62 -15.32
C ARG A 298 4.33 20.44 -14.66
N LEU A 299 3.20 19.82 -14.30
CA LEU A 299 2.11 20.49 -13.60
C LEU A 299 2.47 20.90 -12.17
N ILE A 300 3.12 20.01 -11.41
CA ILE A 300 3.60 20.32 -10.06
C ILE A 300 4.53 21.54 -10.10
N LYS A 301 5.43 21.61 -11.08
CA LYS A 301 6.34 22.75 -11.26
C LYS A 301 5.60 24.07 -11.50
N LYS A 302 4.50 24.04 -12.27
CA LYS A 302 3.67 25.23 -12.54
C LYS A 302 2.97 25.73 -11.26
N GLY A 303 2.59 24.82 -10.37
CA GLY A 303 1.93 25.15 -9.10
C GLY A 303 0.50 25.72 -9.27
N PRO A 304 -0.21 25.94 -8.15
CA PRO A 304 -1.54 26.53 -8.17
C PRO A 304 -1.49 27.97 -8.67
N GLN A 305 -2.25 28.28 -9.72
CA GLN A 305 -2.38 29.63 -10.26
C GLN A 305 -3.40 30.43 -9.42
N PRO A 306 -3.15 31.71 -9.12
CA PRO A 306 -4.13 32.56 -8.47
C PRO A 306 -5.34 32.72 -9.41
N VAL A 307 -6.50 32.26 -8.96
CA VAL A 307 -7.77 32.48 -9.68
C VAL A 307 -8.27 33.86 -9.27
N THR A 308 -7.96 34.87 -10.09
CA THR A 308 -8.42 36.25 -9.85
C THR A 308 -9.89 36.44 -10.24
N GLU A 309 -10.41 35.63 -11.18
CA GLU A 309 -11.82 35.59 -11.55
C GLU A 309 -12.27 34.14 -11.79
N LEU A 310 -13.36 33.73 -11.16
CA LEU A 310 -14.11 32.52 -11.54
C LEU A 310 -14.94 32.84 -12.79
N THR A 311 -14.28 33.06 -13.92
CA THR A 311 -14.96 33.10 -15.22
C THR A 311 -15.29 31.68 -15.66
N SER A 312 -16.24 31.03 -14.98
CA SER A 312 -16.95 29.90 -15.58
C SER A 312 -17.92 30.49 -16.63
N GLN A 313 -17.38 30.88 -17.78
CA GLN A 313 -18.17 31.07 -19.01
C GLN A 313 -18.30 29.75 -19.79
N THR A 314 -17.96 28.62 -19.16
CA THR A 314 -18.12 27.30 -19.76
C THR A 314 -19.56 26.84 -19.56
N ALA A 315 -20.38 26.95 -20.61
CA ALA A 315 -21.65 26.23 -20.75
C ALA A 315 -21.46 24.69 -20.87
N GLY A 316 -20.31 24.18 -20.47
CA GLY A 316 -19.93 22.78 -20.57
C GLY A 316 -20.49 21.99 -19.39
N THR A 317 -21.32 20.99 -19.68
CA THR A 317 -21.79 20.04 -18.67
C THR A 317 -20.71 18.98 -18.40
N PRO A 318 -20.69 18.37 -17.19
CA PRO A 318 -19.76 17.29 -16.85
C PRO A 318 -19.75 16.11 -17.84
N ALA A 319 -20.81 15.95 -18.62
CA ALA A 319 -20.95 14.94 -19.66
C ALA A 319 -20.11 15.21 -20.93
N ARG A 320 -19.51 16.40 -21.09
CA ARG A 320 -18.69 16.78 -22.26
C ARG A 320 -17.36 17.43 -21.82
N PRO A 321 -16.38 16.66 -21.32
CA PRO A 321 -15.12 17.20 -20.80
C PRO A 321 -14.31 18.00 -21.84
N LEU A 322 -14.44 17.68 -23.13
CA LEU A 322 -13.81 18.44 -24.22
C LEU A 322 -14.44 19.82 -24.46
N SER A 323 -15.68 20.06 -24.00
CA SER A 323 -16.34 21.38 -24.12
C SER A 323 -15.80 22.42 -23.14
N ALA A 324 -14.98 22.00 -22.18
CA ALA A 324 -14.34 22.87 -21.19
C ALA A 324 -12.87 23.19 -21.53
N ALA A 325 -12.33 22.65 -22.63
CA ALA A 325 -11.01 23.00 -23.10
C ALA A 325 -11.08 24.35 -23.84
N GLU A 326 -10.54 25.41 -23.24
CA GLU A 326 -10.32 26.65 -23.99
C GLU A 326 -9.22 26.44 -25.05
N PRO A 327 -9.34 27.04 -26.24
CA PRO A 327 -8.28 27.01 -27.23
C PRO A 327 -7.02 27.66 -26.64
N VAL A 328 -5.89 26.98 -26.79
CA VAL A 328 -4.58 27.54 -26.47
C VAL A 328 -4.41 28.79 -27.31
N ARG A 329 -4.26 29.96 -26.67
CA ARG A 329 -3.94 31.20 -27.38
C ARG A 329 -2.54 31.05 -27.95
N ASP A 330 -2.40 31.13 -29.26
CA ASP A 330 -1.12 31.19 -29.94
C ASP A 330 -0.41 32.49 -29.54
N GLU A 331 0.66 32.38 -28.74
CA GLU A 331 1.63 33.47 -28.55
C GLU A 331 2.51 33.57 -29.80
N GLU A 332 1.93 33.93 -30.92
CA GLU A 332 2.67 34.26 -32.14
C GLU A 332 1.95 35.41 -32.84
N ASN A 333 2.14 36.62 -32.30
CA ASN A 333 2.16 37.92 -32.99
C ASN A 333 2.11 39.07 -31.97
N ALA A 334 3.27 39.41 -31.41
CA ALA A 334 3.56 40.75 -30.95
C ALA A 334 4.99 41.08 -31.36
N SER A 335 5.08 41.87 -32.42
CA SER A 335 6.25 42.53 -33.01
C SER A 335 7.16 43.23 -32.00
#